data_AF-R2SJL0-F1
#
_entry.id   AF-R2SJL0-F1
#
_cell.length_a   1.000
_cell.length_b   1.000
_cell.length_c   1.000
_cell.angle_alpha   90.00
_cell.angle_beta   90.00
_cell.angle_gamma   90.00
#
_symmetry.space_group_name_H-M   'P 1'
#
loop_
_entity.id
_entity.type
_entity.pdbx_description
1 polymer ?
#
loop_
_entity_poly.entity_id
_entity_poly.type
_entity_poly.pdbx_seq_one_letter_code
_entity_poly.pdbx_strand_id
1 'polypeptide(L)'
;MPNYLPTNDLLFHKLFTSKDTNHILKAFVRDVLGEEFETLTPRDTYHIDSYKQSLEDENKLKYTEVDVLAASNDGTQVTIEML
;
A
#
# COMPACT_ATOMS: atom_id res chain seq x y z
N MET A 1 -8.15 -22.78 11.27
CA MET A 1 -7.18 -21.93 10.53
C MET A 1 -7.81 -20.55 10.40
N PRO A 2 -7.07 -19.45 10.55
CA PRO A 2 -7.64 -18.12 10.31
C PRO A 2 -8.15 -18.06 8.88
N ASN A 3 -9.37 -17.55 8.68
CA ASN A 3 -9.95 -17.38 7.36
C ASN A 3 -9.35 -16.11 6.75
N TYR A 4 -8.24 -16.25 6.01
CA TYR A 4 -7.62 -15.14 5.31
C TYR A 4 -8.50 -14.76 4.12
N LEU A 5 -9.33 -13.75 4.29
CA LEU A 5 -10.11 -13.15 3.20
C LEU A 5 -9.23 -12.14 2.44
N PRO A 6 -9.48 -11.92 1.13
CA PRO A 6 -8.79 -10.88 0.34
C PRO A 6 -8.86 -9.48 0.98
N THR A 7 -9.92 -9.23 1.76
CA THR A 7 -10.14 -8.01 2.55
C THR A 7 -9.21 -7.84 3.75
N ASN A 8 -8.50 -8.90 4.15
CA ASN A 8 -7.54 -8.92 5.26
C ASN A 8 -6.11 -9.13 4.73
N ASP A 9 -5.80 -8.65 3.53
CA ASP A 9 -4.49 -8.87 2.92
C ASP A 9 -3.40 -8.00 3.57
N LEU A 10 -3.09 -8.39 4.80
CA LEU A 10 -1.96 -7.92 5.59
C LEU A 10 -0.67 -8.00 4.79
N LEU A 11 -0.53 -9.03 3.92
CA LEU A 11 0.66 -9.18 3.10
C LEU A 11 0.71 -8.08 2.04
N PHE A 12 -0.40 -7.80 1.36
CA PHE A 12 -0.50 -6.70 0.38
C PHE A 12 -0.14 -5.37 1.01
N HIS A 13 -0.81 -4.99 2.11
CA HIS A 13 -0.51 -3.72 2.77
C HIS A 13 0.94 -3.67 3.26
N LYS A 14 1.43 -4.74 3.91
CA LYS A 14 2.82 -4.82 4.36
C LYS A 14 3.84 -4.71 3.23
N LEU A 15 3.60 -5.36 2.10
CA LEU A 15 4.50 -5.34 0.93
C LEU A 15 4.59 -3.94 0.33
N PHE A 16 3.48 -3.23 0.22
CA PHE A 16 3.45 -1.96 -0.50
C PHE A 16 3.63 -0.73 0.39
N THR A 17 3.45 -0.84 1.71
CA THR A 17 3.49 0.32 2.60
C THR A 17 4.54 0.28 3.70
N SER A 18 5.36 -0.77 3.80
CA SER A 18 6.47 -0.80 4.77
C SER A 18 7.67 0.03 4.30
N LYS A 19 8.38 0.66 5.23
CA LYS A 19 9.57 1.48 4.94
C LYS A 19 10.65 0.71 4.17
N ASP A 20 10.88 -0.55 4.54
CA ASP A 20 11.94 -1.38 3.97
C ASP A 20 11.56 -2.04 2.64
N THR A 21 10.29 -1.94 2.23
CA THR A 21 9.75 -2.62 1.03
C THR A 21 9.45 -1.67 -0.12
N ASN A 22 9.86 -0.40 -0.05
CA ASN A 22 9.60 0.57 -1.12
C ASN A 22 10.14 0.12 -2.51
N HIS A 23 11.20 -0.67 -2.53
CA HIS A 23 11.73 -1.26 -3.77
C HIS A 23 10.73 -2.21 -4.46
N ILE A 24 9.89 -2.91 -3.68
CA ILE A 24 8.82 -3.78 -4.19
C ILE A 24 7.73 -2.92 -4.82
N LEU A 25 7.30 -1.85 -4.15
CA LEU A 25 6.32 -0.90 -4.68
C LEU A 25 6.80 -0.29 -6.01
N LYS A 26 8.06 0.16 -6.07
CA LYS A 26 8.66 0.69 -7.29
C LYS A 26 8.66 -0.32 -8.43
N ALA A 27 9.07 -1.56 -8.18
CA ALA A 27 9.07 -2.60 -9.20
C ALA A 27 7.65 -2.93 -9.68
N PHE A 28 6.71 -3.07 -8.75
CA PHE A 28 5.31 -3.34 -9.07
C PHE A 28 4.68 -2.26 -9.96
N VAL A 29 4.79 -1.00 -9.55
CA VAL A 29 4.23 0.13 -10.32
C VAL A 29 4.84 0.19 -11.72
N ARG A 30 6.17 0.04 -11.84
CA ARG A 30 6.84 0.01 -13.14
C ARG A 30 6.36 -1.14 -14.01
N ASP A 31 6.26 -2.34 -13.47
CA ASP A 31 5.92 -3.54 -14.24
C ASP A 31 4.43 -3.55 -14.65
N VAL A 32 3.54 -2.93 -13.85
CA VAL A 32 2.09 -2.87 -14.12
C VAL A 32 1.72 -1.69 -15.01
N LEU A 33 2.28 -0.50 -14.76
CA LEU A 33 1.92 0.72 -15.50
C LEU A 33 2.85 0.98 -16.69
N GLY A 34 4.04 0.38 -16.72
CA GLY A 34 5.06 0.68 -17.72
C GLY A 34 5.73 2.05 -17.53
N GLU A 35 5.54 2.68 -16.37
CA GLU A 35 6.04 4.02 -16.04
C GLU A 35 6.96 4.01 -14.83
N GLU A 36 7.99 4.85 -14.86
CA GLU A 36 8.88 5.07 -13.72
C GLU A 36 8.59 6.42 -13.07
N PHE A 37 8.41 6.39 -11.74
CA PHE A 37 8.25 7.57 -10.90
C PHE A 37 9.53 7.82 -10.11
N GLU A 38 9.89 9.09 -9.94
CA GLU A 38 11.04 9.50 -9.13
C GLU A 38 10.81 9.11 -7.66
N THR A 39 9.61 9.41 -7.17
CA THR A 39 9.18 9.06 -5.82
C THR A 39 7.84 8.35 -5.83
N LEU A 40 7.72 7.37 -4.95
CA LEU A 40 6.48 6.68 -4.60
C LEU A 40 6.40 6.70 -3.08
N THR A 41 5.36 7.35 -2.56
CA THR A 41 5.15 7.52 -1.12
C THR A 41 3.78 6.96 -0.76
N PRO A 42 3.70 5.80 -0.11
CA PRO A 42 2.47 5.31 0.47
C PRO A 42 1.90 6.34 1.44
N ARG A 43 0.59 6.59 1.36
CA ARG A 43 -0.10 7.56 2.21
C ARG A 43 -0.09 7.15 3.68
N ASP A 44 -0.27 5.85 3.92
CA ASP A 44 -0.16 5.22 5.23
C ASP A 44 1.03 4.26 5.22
N THR A 45 1.74 4.17 6.34
CA THR A 45 2.85 3.22 6.52
C THR A 45 2.39 2.05 7.38
N TYR A 46 2.68 0.82 6.94
CA TYR A 46 2.35 -0.36 7.73
C TYR A 46 3.10 -0.39 9.07
N HIS A 47 2.32 -0.57 10.14
CA HIS A 47 2.82 -0.89 11.48
C HIS A 47 1.97 -2.01 12.09
N ILE A 48 2.63 -3.05 12.62
CA ILE A 48 1.96 -4.24 13.18
C ILE A 48 0.99 -3.89 14.32
N ASP A 49 1.30 -2.87 15.11
CA ASP A 49 0.45 -2.46 16.24
C ASP A 49 -0.82 -1.76 15.76
N SER A 50 -0.73 -0.89 14.74
CA SER A 50 -1.88 -0.28 14.09
C SER A 50 -2.81 -1.31 13.44
N TYR A 51 -2.22 -2.38 12.86
CA TYR A 51 -2.99 -3.49 12.32
C TYR A 51 -3.70 -4.30 13.41
N LYS A 52 -3.05 -4.60 14.53
CA LYS A 52 -3.72 -5.30 15.65
C LYS A 52 -4.89 -4.48 16.19
N GLN A 53 -4.69 -3.18 16.34
CA GLN A 53 -5.74 -2.27 16.81
C GLN A 53 -6.94 -2.22 15.85
N SER A 54 -6.72 -2.31 14.53
CA SER A 54 -7.83 -2.36 13.57
C SER A 54 -8.62 -3.67 13.59
N LEU A 55 -8.06 -4.76 14.11
CA LEU A 55 -8.78 -6.02 14.28
C LEU A 55 -9.77 -5.98 15.45
N GLU A 56 -9.52 -5.12 16.44
CA GLU A 56 -10.38 -4.93 17.63
C GLU A 56 -11.59 -4.03 17.34
N ASP A 57 -11.56 -3.25 16.25
CA ASP A 57 -12.64 -2.37 15.84
C ASP A 57 -13.66 -3.11 14.96
N GLU A 58 -14.78 -3.55 15.58
CA GLU A 58 -15.86 -4.25 14.88
C GLU A 58 -16.63 -3.36 13.88
N ASN A 59 -16.54 -2.04 14.00
CA ASN A 59 -17.22 -1.09 13.11
C ASN A 59 -16.36 -0.66 11.91
N LYS A 60 -15.07 -1.01 11.91
CA LYS A 60 -14.16 -0.65 10.82
C LYS A 60 -14.38 -1.58 9.63
N LEU A 61 -14.70 -0.98 8.49
CA LEU A 61 -14.70 -1.65 7.20
C LEU A 61 -13.32 -2.28 6.96
N LYS A 62 -13.29 -3.60 6.83
CA LYS A 62 -12.08 -4.38 6.55
C LYS A 62 -11.92 -4.44 5.04
N TYR A 63 -11.35 -3.40 4.44
CA TYR A 63 -10.83 -3.45 3.07
C TYR A 63 -9.36 -3.01 3.12
N THR A 64 -8.57 -3.53 2.19
CA THR A 64 -7.17 -3.14 2.05
C THR A 64 -7.09 -2.18 0.88
N GLU A 65 -6.78 -0.93 1.16
CA GLU A 65 -6.51 0.11 0.17
C GLU A 65 -5.07 0.59 0.37
N VAL A 66 -4.38 0.84 -0.73
CA VAL A 66 -3.05 1.45 -0.70
C VAL A 66 -3.05 2.63 -1.66
N ASP A 67 -3.12 3.82 -1.08
CA ASP A 67 -2.91 5.09 -1.76
C ASP A 67 -1.40 5.38 -1.84
N VAL A 68 -0.94 5.74 -3.03
CA VAL A 68 0.45 6.15 -3.25
C VAL A 68 0.48 7.51 -3.93
N LEU A 69 1.13 8.48 -3.29
CA LEU A 69 1.52 9.72 -3.94
C LEU A 69 2.77 9.45 -4.79
N ALA A 70 2.63 9.63 -6.10
CA ALA A 70 3.69 9.44 -7.07
C ALA A 70 4.09 10.77 -7.69
N ALA A 71 5.40 10.98 -7.84
CA ALA A 71 5.95 12.14 -8.56
C ALA A 71 6.80 11.67 -9.74
N SER A 72 6.50 12.18 -10.93
CA SER A 72 7.29 11.96 -12.14
C SER A 72 8.47 12.92 -12.21
N ASN A 73 9.41 12.63 -13.12
CA ASN A 73 10.65 13.40 -13.30
C ASN A 73 10.43 14.86 -13.73
N ASP A 74 9.25 15.20 -14.27
CA ASP A 74 8.88 16.56 -14.65
C ASP A 74 8.20 17.34 -13.52
N GLY A 75 8.08 16.73 -12.33
CA GLY A 75 7.43 17.31 -11.16
C GLY A 75 5.91 17.15 -11.13
N THR A 76 5.30 16.48 -12.11
CA THR A 76 3.87 16.16 -12.07
C THR A 76 3.59 15.18 -10.93
N GLN A 77 2.49 15.41 -10.21
CA GLN A 77 2.06 14.56 -9.10
C GLN A 77 0.75 13.86 -9.45
N VAL A 78 0.71 12.56 -9.20
CA VAL A 78 -0.47 11.72 -9.38
C VAL A 78 -0.70 10.85 -8.15
N THR A 79 -1.95 10.45 -7.92
CA THR A 79 -2.29 9.43 -6.93
C THR A 79 -2.52 8.11 -7.64
N ILE A 80 -1.86 7.06 -7.16
CA ILE A 80 -2.12 5.68 -7.58
C ILE A 80 -2.94 5.03 -6.47
N GLU A 81 -4.17 4.63 -6.79
CA GLU A 81 -5.08 3.93 -5.88
C GLU A 81 -5.05 2.43 -6.20
N MET A 82 -4.75 1.61 -5.20
CA MET A 82 -4.76 0.15 -5.31
C MET A 82 -5.82 -0.43 -4.36
N LEU A 83 -6.85 -1.05 -4.96
CA LEU A 83 -8.06 -1.58 -4.31
C LEU A 83 -8.17 -3.10 -4.43
#